data_AF-L0F9R9-F1
#
_entry.id   AF-L0F9R9-F1
#
_cell.length_a   1.000
_cell.length_b   1.000
_cell.length_c   1.000
_cell.angle_alpha   90.00
_cell.angle_beta   90.00
_cell.angle_gamma   90.00
#
_symmetry.space_group_name_H-M   'P 1'
#
loop_
_entity.id
_entity.type
_entity.pdbx_description
1 polymer ?
#
loop_
_entity_poly.entity_id
_entity_poly.type
_entity_poly.pdbx_seq_one_letter_code
_entity_poly.pdbx_strand_id
1 'polypeptide(L)'
;MFRMSDEQQEKVLNNFIKVMDKQNPKLINKDLYYHLNLNCNFVAHFNLNGFRDAYSGEHFQDFVNFFSSTSPESQWLEAPEISTEFSHLNQAMMDYVSSQPPS
;
A
#
# COMPACT_ATOMS: atom_id res chain seq x y z
N MET A 1 -13.84 7.06 -11.40
CA MET A 1 -13.04 5.98 -10.79
C MET A 1 -11.69 5.97 -11.48
N PHE A 2 -10.57 6.05 -10.75
CA PHE A 2 -9.23 5.98 -11.32
C PHE A 2 -9.02 4.56 -11.85
N ARG A 3 -8.92 4.38 -13.16
CA ARG A 3 -8.65 3.08 -13.80
C ARG A 3 -7.17 2.99 -14.13
N MET A 4 -6.56 1.84 -13.85
CA MET A 4 -5.15 1.56 -14.16
C MET A 4 -5.06 0.44 -15.19
N SER A 5 -4.23 0.60 -16.22
CA SER A 5 -3.84 -0.51 -17.09
C SER A 5 -2.99 -1.54 -16.34
N ASP A 6 -2.86 -2.75 -16.89
CA ASP A 6 -2.01 -3.79 -16.31
C ASP A 6 -0.56 -3.31 -16.11
N GLU A 7 0.00 -2.56 -17.07
CA GLU A 7 1.32 -1.95 -16.94
C GLU A 7 1.40 -0.94 -15.78
N GLN A 8 0.32 -0.22 -15.51
CA GLN A 8 0.26 0.72 -14.38
C GLN A 8 0.16 -0.04 -13.04
N GLN A 9 -0.63 -1.12 -12.99
CA GLN A 9 -0.71 -1.98 -11.81
C GLN A 9 0.64 -2.62 -11.48
N GLU A 10 1.37 -3.08 -12.49
CA GLU A 10 2.72 -3.62 -12.33
C GLU A 10 3.69 -2.54 -11.79
N LYS A 11 3.63 -1.31 -12.31
CA LYS A 11 4.44 -0.18 -11.80
C LYS A 11 4.10 0.16 -10.35
N VAL A 12 2.84 0.08 -9.97
CA VAL A 12 2.38 0.28 -8.59
C VAL A 12 2.96 -0.80 -7.67
N LEU A 13 2.84 -2.07 -8.05
CA LEU A 13 3.40 -3.18 -7.28
C LEU A 13 4.92 -3.08 -7.14
N ASN A 14 5.63 -2.79 -8.24
CA ASN A 14 7.09 -2.60 -8.21
C ASN A 14 7.52 -1.43 -7.33
N ASN A 15 6.75 -0.34 -7.30
CA ASN A 15 7.02 0.77 -6.39
C ASN A 15 6.77 0.37 -4.93
N PHE A 16 5.71 -0.40 -4.66
CA PHE A 16 5.41 -0.91 -3.33
C PHE A 16 6.54 -1.81 -2.79
N ILE A 17 6.93 -2.80 -3.58
CA ILE A 17 8.06 -3.71 -3.26
C ILE A 17 9.31 -2.89 -2.93
N LYS A 18 9.65 -1.90 -3.78
CA LYS A 18 10.80 -1.03 -3.53
C LYS A 18 10.70 -0.25 -2.22
N VAL A 19 9.52 0.22 -1.83
CA VAL A 19 9.29 0.93 -0.57
C VAL A 19 9.51 0.00 0.61
N MET A 20 8.99 -1.23 0.53
CA MET A 20 9.13 -2.26 1.57
C MET A 20 10.58 -2.74 1.71
N ASP A 21 11.25 -3.11 0.61
CA ASP A 21 12.65 -3.54 0.57
C ASP A 21 13.62 -2.50 1.18
N LYS A 22 13.30 -1.21 1.01
CA LYS A 22 14.12 -0.10 1.51
C LYS A 22 13.61 0.47 2.82
N GLN A 23 12.47 -0.01 3.32
CA GLN A 23 11.74 0.54 4.44
C GLN A 23 11.68 2.07 4.42
N ASN A 24 11.39 2.62 3.24
CA ASN A 24 11.53 4.06 2.99
C ASN A 24 10.29 4.63 2.29
N PRO A 25 9.39 5.29 3.03
CA PRO A 25 8.17 5.83 2.46
C PRO A 25 8.45 6.98 1.49
N LYS A 26 9.62 7.64 1.55
CA LYS A 26 9.97 8.70 0.56
C LYS A 26 10.01 8.18 -0.87
N LEU A 27 10.10 6.86 -1.07
CA LEU A 27 10.08 6.22 -2.38
C LEU A 27 8.66 6.00 -2.93
N ILE A 28 7.61 6.19 -2.13
CA ILE A 28 6.22 6.09 -2.56
C ILE A 28 5.98 7.13 -3.65
N ASN A 29 5.64 6.71 -4.86
CA ASN A 29 5.36 7.62 -5.96
C ASN A 29 3.86 7.99 -5.99
N LYS A 30 3.47 8.83 -6.95
CA LYS A 30 2.11 9.34 -7.07
C LYS A 30 1.09 8.22 -7.38
N ASP A 31 1.46 7.24 -8.20
CA ASP A 31 0.58 6.15 -8.60
C ASP A 31 0.30 5.21 -7.42
N LEU A 32 1.35 4.80 -6.69
CA LEU A 32 1.20 4.02 -5.47
C LEU A 32 0.38 4.78 -4.43
N TYR A 33 0.68 6.07 -4.20
CA TYR A 33 -0.10 6.88 -3.26
C TYR A 33 -1.59 6.91 -3.61
N TYR A 34 -1.96 7.12 -4.87
CA TYR A 34 -3.38 7.12 -5.23
C TYR A 34 -4.02 5.75 -5.07
N HIS A 35 -3.31 4.68 -5.42
CA HIS A 35 -3.80 3.32 -5.20
C HIS A 35 -4.08 3.06 -3.72
N LEU A 36 -3.13 3.39 -2.84
CA LEU A 36 -3.28 3.19 -1.40
C LEU A 36 -4.49 3.93 -0.82
N ASN A 37 -4.67 5.20 -1.18
CA ASN A 37 -5.77 6.01 -0.64
C ASN A 37 -7.15 5.63 -1.20
N LEU A 38 -7.21 5.21 -2.47
CA LEU A 38 -8.48 4.94 -3.14
C LEU A 38 -8.92 3.48 -3.05
N ASN A 39 -7.97 2.55 -2.91
CA ASN A 39 -8.21 1.12 -3.04
C ASN A 39 -7.65 0.28 -1.88
N CYS A 40 -6.98 0.90 -0.90
CA CYS A 40 -6.47 0.20 0.29
C CYS A 40 -6.86 0.90 1.61
N ASN A 41 -7.89 1.76 1.57
CA ASN A 41 -8.43 2.49 2.73
C ASN A 41 -7.41 3.29 3.56
N PHE A 42 -6.27 3.66 2.95
CA PHE A 42 -5.34 4.56 3.62
C PHE A 42 -5.94 5.95 3.77
N VAL A 43 -5.66 6.60 4.90
CA VAL A 43 -6.06 7.99 5.11
C VAL A 43 -5.19 8.90 4.24
N ALA A 44 -5.86 9.67 3.38
CA ALA A 44 -5.19 10.70 2.61
C ALA A 44 -4.68 11.80 3.55
N HIS A 45 -3.40 11.76 3.90
CA HIS A 45 -2.70 12.78 4.68
C HIS A 45 -2.48 14.08 3.88
N PHE A 46 -3.58 14.70 3.41
CA PHE A 46 -3.69 15.89 2.55
C PHE A 46 -3.06 15.77 1.16
N ASN A 47 -1.82 15.29 1.04
CA ASN A 47 -1.09 15.10 -0.20
C ASN A 47 0.02 14.04 -0.07
N LEU A 48 0.69 13.73 -1.18
CA LEU A 48 1.78 12.74 -1.23
C LEU A 48 2.91 13.01 -0.22
N ASN A 49 3.31 14.26 -0.01
CA ASN A 49 4.39 14.57 0.93
C ASN A 49 3.94 14.34 2.37
N GLY A 50 2.74 14.83 2.72
CA GLY A 50 2.16 14.57 4.05
C GLY A 50 2.01 13.08 4.33
N PHE A 51 1.66 12.29 3.32
CA PHE A 51 1.59 10.83 3.43
C PHE A 51 2.94 10.19 3.68
N ARG A 52 3.97 10.59 2.93
CA ARG A 52 5.34 10.08 3.13
C ARG A 52 5.87 10.41 4.52
N ASP A 53 5.57 11.61 5.00
CA ASP A 53 6.01 12.08 6.32
C ASP A 53 5.29 11.33 7.44
N ALA A 54 3.99 11.05 7.29
CA ALA A 54 3.17 10.33 8.27
C ALA A 54 3.69 8.91 8.57
N TYR A 55 4.25 8.23 7.58
CA TYR A 55 4.78 6.86 7.72
C TYR A 55 6.31 6.80 7.82
N SER A 56 6.96 7.94 8.13
CA SER A 56 8.42 8.01 8.20
C SER A 56 8.99 7.57 9.55
N GLY A 57 10.22 7.04 9.51
CA GLY A 57 10.94 6.62 10.72
C GLY A 57 10.22 5.47 11.44
N GLU A 58 9.97 5.66 12.73
CA GLU A 58 9.30 4.66 13.58
C GLU A 58 7.86 4.34 13.15
N HIS A 59 7.20 5.28 12.46
CA HIS A 59 5.84 5.09 11.94
C HIS A 59 5.78 4.23 10.68
N PHE A 60 6.92 3.80 10.14
CA PHE A 60 6.90 2.89 8.98
C PHE A 60 6.25 1.55 9.33
N GLN A 61 6.33 1.10 10.59
CA GLN A 61 5.64 -0.12 11.01
C GLN A 61 4.12 0.00 10.88
N ASP A 62 3.55 1.18 11.12
CA ASP A 62 2.12 1.43 10.94
C ASP A 62 1.72 1.22 9.47
N PHE A 63 2.56 1.66 8.52
CA PHE A 63 2.36 1.40 7.09
C PHE A 63 2.37 -0.10 6.77
N VAL A 64 3.31 -0.85 7.35
CA VAL A 64 3.43 -2.31 7.14
C VAL A 64 2.21 -3.04 7.71
N ASN A 65 1.69 -2.60 8.84
CA ASN A 65 0.55 -3.24 9.52
C ASN A 65 -0.70 -3.29 8.62
N PHE A 66 -0.96 -2.25 7.82
CA PHE A 66 -2.04 -2.28 6.82
C PHE A 66 -1.97 -3.48 5.86
N PHE A 67 -0.80 -4.10 5.68
CA PHE A 67 -0.60 -5.24 4.80
C PHE A 67 -0.29 -6.55 5.53
N SER A 68 -0.29 -6.54 6.86
CA SER A 68 -0.04 -7.71 7.68
C SER A 68 -1.34 -8.46 7.92
N SER A 69 -1.42 -9.73 7.52
CA SER A 69 -2.61 -10.58 7.72
C SER A 69 -2.99 -10.80 9.19
N THR A 70 -2.10 -10.47 10.13
CA THR A 70 -2.33 -10.57 11.57
C THR A 70 -2.75 -9.26 12.21
N SER A 71 -2.78 -8.17 11.44
CA SER A 71 -3.08 -6.83 11.93
C SER A 71 -4.56 -6.47 11.68
N PRO A 72 -5.26 -5.90 12.68
CA PRO A 72 -6.61 -5.37 12.47
C PRO A 72 -6.68 -4.31 11.36
N GLU A 73 -5.59 -3.58 11.13
CA GLU A 73 -5.46 -2.57 10.08
C GLU A 73 -5.54 -3.16 8.67
N SER A 74 -5.35 -4.46 8.46
CA SER A 74 -5.49 -5.10 7.13
C SER A 74 -6.92 -5.48 6.74
N GLN A 75 -7.91 -5.23 7.61
CA GLN A 75 -9.31 -5.58 7.36
C GLN A 75 -9.95 -4.87 6.16
N TRP A 76 -9.32 -3.80 5.66
CA TRP A 76 -9.80 -3.10 4.48
C TRP A 76 -9.92 -4.01 3.26
N LEU A 77 -9.14 -5.09 3.15
CA LEU A 77 -9.22 -6.00 2.01
C LEU A 77 -10.62 -6.61 1.82
N GLU A 78 -11.36 -6.79 2.92
CA GLU A 78 -12.73 -7.34 2.93
C GLU A 78 -13.81 -6.25 2.92
N ALA A 79 -13.43 -4.97 2.95
CA ALA A 79 -14.38 -3.89 3.08
C ALA A 79 -15.16 -3.67 1.75
N PRO A 80 -16.49 -3.49 1.80
CA PRO A 80 -17.35 -3.42 0.60
C PRO A 80 -17.04 -2.24 -0.31
N GLU A 81 -16.40 -1.19 0.21
CA GLU A 81 -15.92 -0.03 -0.54
C GLU A 81 -14.67 -0.29 -1.38
N ILE A 82 -13.95 -1.39 -1.14
CA ILE A 82 -12.73 -1.71 -1.90
C ILE A 82 -13.11 -2.31 -3.25
N SER A 83 -12.53 -1.72 -4.30
CA SER A 83 -12.78 -2.14 -5.67
C SER A 83 -12.29 -3.57 -5.91
N THR A 84 -13.21 -4.45 -6.31
CA THR A 84 -12.89 -5.83 -6.73
C THR A 84 -11.99 -5.85 -7.97
N GLU A 85 -11.99 -4.78 -8.78
CA GLU A 85 -11.14 -4.58 -9.96
C GLU A 85 -9.64 -4.71 -9.62
N PHE A 86 -9.23 -4.29 -8.41
CA PHE A 86 -7.83 -4.32 -7.99
C PHE A 86 -7.53 -5.38 -6.94
N SER A 87 -8.44 -6.34 -6.73
CA SER A 87 -8.28 -7.42 -5.75
C SER A 87 -6.99 -8.21 -5.94
N HIS A 88 -6.60 -8.52 -7.18
CA HIS A 88 -5.36 -9.21 -7.51
C HIS A 88 -4.12 -8.39 -7.11
N LEU A 89 -4.12 -7.09 -7.38
CA LEU A 89 -3.01 -6.20 -7.02
C LEU A 89 -2.90 -6.05 -5.49
N ASN A 90 -4.03 -5.87 -4.82
CA ASN A 90 -4.08 -5.78 -3.35
C ASN A 90 -3.59 -7.06 -2.69
N GLN A 91 -4.02 -8.22 -3.20
CA GLN A 91 -3.54 -9.53 -2.72
C GLN A 91 -2.04 -9.70 -2.95
N ALA A 92 -1.51 -9.29 -4.12
CA ALA A 92 -0.08 -9.37 -4.39
C ALA A 92 0.76 -8.53 -3.41
N MET A 93 0.26 -7.38 -2.95
CA MET A 93 0.92 -6.59 -1.91
C MET A 93 0.92 -7.34 -0.56
N MET A 94 -0.22 -7.89 -0.15
CA MET A 94 -0.36 -8.68 1.09
C MET A 94 0.56 -9.91 1.10
N ASP A 95 0.59 -10.65 -0.02
CA ASP A 95 1.41 -11.86 -0.20
C ASP A 95 2.89 -11.51 -0.09
N TYR A 96 3.30 -10.40 -0.72
CA TYR A 96 4.68 -9.93 -0.65
C TYR A 96 5.09 -9.62 0.80
N VAL A 97 4.28 -8.89 1.56
CA VAL A 97 4.57 -8.61 2.98
C VAL A 97 4.62 -9.90 3.81
N SER A 98 3.67 -10.80 3.59
CA SER A 98 3.59 -12.08 4.31
C SER A 98 4.76 -13.03 4.00
N SER A 99 5.39 -12.88 2.84
CA SER A 99 6.57 -13.67 2.44
C SER A 99 7.89 -13.15 3.05
N GLN A 100 7.90 -11.95 3.62
CA GLN A 100 9.11 -11.42 4.26
C GLN A 100 9.34 -12.12 5.60
N PRO A 101 10.59 -12.47 5.94
CA PRO A 101 10.90 -12.97 7.27
C PRO A 101 10.56 -11.90 8.33
N PRO A 102 10.09 -12.31 9.52
CA PRO A 102 9.88 -11.36 10.62
C PRO A 102 11.20 -10.64 10.91
N SER A 103 11.13 -9.31 10.96
CA SER A 103 12.26 -8.42 11.25
C SER A 103 12.71 -8.50 12.70
#